data_AF-A0A6B1HGL6-F1
#
_entry.id   AF-A0A6B1HGL6-F1
#
_cell.length_a   1.000
_cell.length_b   1.000
_cell.length_c   1.000
_cell.angle_alpha   90.00
_cell.angle_beta   90.00
_cell.angle_gamma   90.00
#
_symmetry.space_group_name_H-M   'P 1'
#
loop_
_entity.id
_entity.type
_entity.pdbx_description
1 polymer ?
#
loop_
_entity_poly.entity_id
_entity_poly.type
_entity_poly.pdbx_seq_one_letter_code
_entity_poly.pdbx_strand_id
1 'polypeptide(L)'
;MDRVAVFVDAGYLYAEGSRALAGRPLTRSAVVLDPPSAVSVLTRFAREQSGLPLLRIYWYDGTAHRPTRAQVAVSEEAGVKLRLGRVDGGGRQKGVDALMASDLVGLARNRAMTDCVLLTGDDELRLAVAEIQQLGVRVHLLAVAPAPRSQSRLLRQEADSVHEWSAKDLVFMSCRSPDSSGRGWTGGEPGARRRETRGMSLRSDGLPGECVGGRTAGVREVTRQALRRVLIREFAARTGRHPRLLAHAGECEGLHSERGGV
;
A
#
# COMPACT_ATOMS: atom_id res chain seq x y z
N MET A 1 19.45 -0.51 -23.25
CA MET A 1 19.99 0.49 -22.32
C MET A 1 19.26 0.24 -21.01
N ASP A 2 19.99 -0.30 -20.05
CA ASP A 2 19.41 -0.87 -18.85
C ASP A 2 19.31 0.21 -17.78
N ARG A 3 18.18 0.25 -17.08
CA ARG A 3 17.85 1.31 -16.13
C ARG A 3 17.03 0.76 -14.99
N VAL A 4 17.21 1.36 -13.81
CA VAL A 4 16.39 1.09 -12.63
C VAL A 4 15.33 2.17 -12.44
N ALA A 5 14.11 1.79 -12.08
CA ALA A 5 13.07 2.73 -11.65
C ALA A 5 12.71 2.49 -10.18
N VAL A 6 12.30 3.56 -9.48
CA VAL A 6 11.88 3.46 -8.08
C VAL A 6 10.38 3.72 -7.99
N PHE A 7 9.66 2.90 -7.23
CA PHE A 7 8.23 3.02 -6.99
C PHE A 7 8.00 3.18 -5.50
N VAL A 8 7.47 4.34 -5.09
CA VAL A 8 7.28 4.70 -3.69
C VAL A 8 5.79 4.77 -3.38
N ASP A 9 5.35 3.92 -2.46
CA ASP A 9 4.06 4.06 -1.78
C ASP A 9 4.20 5.04 -0.60
N ALA A 10 3.65 6.24 -0.78
CA ALA A 10 3.73 7.29 0.22
C ALA A 10 2.80 7.05 1.43
N GLY A 11 1.79 6.20 1.31
CA GLY A 11 0.96 5.78 2.43
C GLY A 11 1.77 4.89 3.36
N TYR A 12 2.37 3.85 2.79
CA TYR A 12 3.27 2.93 3.47
C TYR A 12 4.46 3.65 4.13
N LEU A 13 5.20 4.46 3.35
CA LEU A 13 6.39 5.16 3.84
C LEU A 13 6.07 6.06 5.05
N TYR A 14 4.98 6.80 5.02
CA TYR A 14 4.61 7.67 6.15
C TYR A 14 4.17 6.86 7.38
N ALA A 15 3.35 5.82 7.20
CA ALA A 15 2.85 5.00 8.29
C ALA A 15 3.99 4.25 9.01
N GLU A 16 4.85 3.60 8.23
CA GLU A 16 5.91 2.76 8.77
C GLU A 16 7.15 3.57 9.12
N GLY A 17 7.46 4.63 8.38
CA GLY A 17 8.54 5.56 8.71
C GLY A 17 8.29 6.29 10.03
N SER A 18 7.09 6.80 10.26
CA SER A 18 6.75 7.42 11.55
C SER A 18 6.80 6.43 12.71
N ARG A 19 6.42 5.17 12.48
CA ARG A 19 6.57 4.11 13.47
C ARG A 19 8.03 3.80 13.78
N ALA A 20 8.90 3.73 12.77
CA ALA A 20 10.32 3.51 12.99
C ALA A 20 10.95 4.67 13.78
N LEU A 21 10.53 5.91 13.50
CA LEU A 21 11.09 7.13 14.13
C LEU A 21 10.51 7.43 15.51
N ALA A 22 9.22 7.16 15.74
CA ALA A 22 8.49 7.56 16.95
C ALA A 22 7.88 6.38 17.74
N GLY A 23 8.15 5.15 17.34
CA GLY A 23 7.65 3.91 17.98
C GLY A 23 6.20 3.55 17.64
N ARG A 24 5.43 4.45 17.00
CA ARG A 24 4.03 4.25 16.61
C ARG A 24 3.69 5.02 15.33
N PRO A 25 2.67 4.61 14.56
CA PRO A 25 2.25 5.36 13.39
C PRO A 25 1.71 6.71 13.85
N LEU A 26 2.13 7.77 13.17
CA LEU A 26 1.60 9.11 13.37
C LEU A 26 0.70 9.51 12.21
N THR A 27 -0.11 10.53 12.43
CA THR A 27 -0.88 11.15 11.34
C THR A 27 0.07 11.77 10.32
N ARG A 28 -0.34 11.81 9.04
CA ARG A 28 0.46 12.39 7.96
C ARG A 28 0.92 13.81 8.26
N SER A 29 0.09 14.60 8.96
CA SER A 29 0.44 15.96 9.35
C SER A 29 1.63 15.99 10.30
N ALA A 30 1.75 15.07 11.26
CA ALA A 30 2.82 15.06 12.27
C ALA A 30 4.19 14.61 11.73
N VAL A 31 4.26 14.14 10.48
CA VAL A 31 5.49 13.72 9.82
C VAL A 31 5.95 14.81 8.86
N VAL A 32 7.22 15.16 8.93
CA VAL A 32 7.88 16.07 7.98
C VAL A 32 8.76 15.23 7.07
N LEU A 33 8.62 15.45 5.75
CA LEU A 33 9.43 14.85 4.71
C LEU A 33 10.31 15.94 4.09
N ASP A 34 11.60 15.64 3.91
CA ASP A 34 12.55 16.41 3.11
C ASP A 34 12.63 15.79 1.69
N PRO A 35 11.98 16.37 0.67
CA PRO A 35 11.95 15.77 -0.67
C PRO A 35 13.33 15.65 -1.34
N PRO A 36 14.20 16.69 -1.36
CA PRO A 36 15.55 16.56 -1.90
C PRO A 36 16.34 15.42 -1.25
N SER A 37 16.31 15.33 0.08
CA SER A 37 17.01 14.25 0.79
C SER A 37 16.40 12.88 0.48
N ALA A 38 15.08 12.77 0.37
CA ALA A 38 14.41 11.52 0.01
C ALA A 38 14.82 11.05 -1.39
N VAL A 39 14.82 11.95 -2.38
CA VAL A 39 15.25 11.67 -3.75
C VAL A 39 16.70 11.22 -3.80
N SER A 40 17.59 11.91 -3.08
CA SER A 40 19.01 11.55 -3.00
C SER A 40 19.21 10.13 -2.43
N VAL A 41 18.58 9.82 -1.30
CA VAL A 41 18.70 8.51 -0.63
C VAL A 41 18.11 7.39 -1.48
N LEU A 42 16.91 7.57 -2.05
CA LEU A 42 16.28 6.58 -2.93
C LEU A 42 17.10 6.33 -4.21
N THR A 43 17.63 7.40 -4.82
CA THR A 43 18.48 7.31 -6.01
C THR A 43 19.75 6.51 -5.72
N ARG A 44 20.42 6.83 -4.60
CA ARG A 44 21.62 6.13 -4.17
C ARG A 44 21.32 4.65 -3.95
N PHE A 45 20.29 4.33 -3.17
CA PHE A 45 19.91 2.95 -2.90
C PHE A 45 19.60 2.18 -4.18
N ALA A 46 18.81 2.74 -5.09
CA ALA A 46 18.47 2.08 -6.35
C ALA A 46 19.69 1.76 -7.21
N ARG A 47 20.65 2.70 -7.28
CA ARG A 47 21.92 2.50 -7.97
C ARG A 47 22.80 1.44 -7.30
N GLU A 48 22.85 1.44 -5.98
CA GLU A 48 23.64 0.46 -5.22
C GLU A 48 23.09 -0.96 -5.38
N GLN A 49 21.76 -1.15 -5.38
CA GLN A 49 21.15 -2.49 -5.48
C GLN A 49 21.14 -3.04 -6.91
N SER A 50 20.96 -2.19 -7.92
CA SER A 50 20.88 -2.64 -9.32
C SER A 50 22.20 -2.52 -10.10
N GLY A 51 23.11 -1.63 -9.68
CA GLY A 51 24.26 -1.23 -10.49
C GLY A 51 23.92 -0.40 -11.73
N LEU A 52 22.66 0.03 -11.89
CA LEU A 52 22.15 0.69 -13.09
C LEU A 52 21.88 2.19 -12.90
N PRO A 53 21.91 2.99 -13.99
CA PRO A 53 21.46 4.37 -13.93
C PRO A 53 19.96 4.45 -13.62
N LEU A 54 19.59 5.43 -12.79
CA LEU A 54 18.19 5.71 -12.45
C LEU A 54 17.45 6.26 -13.68
N LEU A 55 16.30 5.65 -14.00
CA LEU A 55 15.33 6.18 -14.94
C LEU A 55 14.53 7.34 -14.32
N ARG A 56 13.84 7.06 -13.21
CA ARG A 56 12.91 7.97 -12.53
C ARG A 56 12.44 7.40 -11.20
N ILE A 57 12.09 8.27 -10.26
CA ILE A 57 11.31 7.93 -9.06
C ILE A 57 9.83 8.22 -9.32
N TYR A 58 9.00 7.19 -9.24
CA TYR A 58 7.55 7.29 -9.32
C TYR A 58 6.99 7.31 -7.90
N TRP A 59 6.35 8.41 -7.53
CA TRP A 59 5.83 8.64 -6.19
C TRP A 59 4.32 8.53 -6.19
N TYR A 60 3.77 7.54 -5.50
CA TYR A 60 2.35 7.26 -5.48
C TYR A 60 1.75 7.69 -4.16
N ASP A 61 0.70 8.50 -4.21
CA ASP A 61 0.06 9.04 -3.03
C ASP A 61 -1.45 9.27 -3.25
N GLY A 62 -2.21 9.40 -2.17
CA GLY A 62 -3.63 9.68 -2.22
C GLY A 62 -3.91 11.18 -2.11
N THR A 63 -4.83 11.69 -2.93
CA THR A 63 -5.43 13.01 -2.72
C THR A 63 -6.96 12.95 -2.66
N ALA A 64 -7.56 13.71 -1.75
CA ALA A 64 -9.02 13.84 -1.69
C ALA A 64 -9.55 14.81 -2.76
N HIS A 65 -8.84 15.90 -3.03
CA HIS A 65 -9.27 16.97 -3.95
C HIS A 65 -8.08 17.59 -4.68
N ARG A 66 -7.26 18.38 -3.96
CA ARG A 66 -6.07 19.05 -4.51
C ARG A 66 -4.80 18.49 -3.87
N PRO A 67 -3.68 18.48 -4.62
CA PRO A 67 -2.39 18.13 -4.04
C PRO A 67 -2.08 19.00 -2.81
N THR A 68 -1.60 18.37 -1.75
CA THR A 68 -1.10 19.08 -0.56
C THR A 68 0.24 19.76 -0.87
N ARG A 69 0.66 20.73 -0.04
CA ARG A 69 1.99 21.37 -0.20
C ARG A 69 3.13 20.35 -0.19
N ALA A 70 3.05 19.33 0.66
CA ALA A 70 4.06 18.27 0.72
C ALA A 70 4.09 17.44 -0.57
N GLN A 71 2.93 17.14 -1.16
CA GLN A 71 2.84 16.45 -2.44
C GLN A 71 3.40 17.31 -3.58
N VAL A 72 3.08 18.59 -3.61
CA VAL A 72 3.62 19.54 -4.62
C VAL A 72 5.14 19.61 -4.51
N ALA A 73 5.69 19.77 -3.31
CA ALA A 73 7.14 19.81 -3.10
C ALA A 73 7.84 18.55 -3.63
N VAL A 74 7.28 17.36 -3.37
CA VAL A 74 7.80 16.10 -3.95
C VAL A 74 7.73 16.10 -5.49
N SER A 75 6.67 16.67 -6.07
CA SER A 75 6.52 16.71 -7.54
C SER A 75 7.44 17.70 -8.24
N GLU A 76 7.97 18.69 -7.51
CA GLU A 76 8.90 19.70 -8.04
C GLU A 76 10.35 19.20 -8.08
N GLU A 77 10.66 18.10 -7.38
CA GLU A 77 11.98 17.49 -7.40
C GLU A 77 12.33 16.89 -8.77
N ALA A 78 13.55 17.16 -9.23
CA ALA A 78 14.05 16.64 -10.50
C ALA A 78 14.09 15.11 -10.50
N GLY A 79 13.58 14.50 -11.57
CA GLY A 79 13.55 13.04 -11.70
C GLY A 79 12.45 12.35 -10.89
N VAL A 80 11.53 13.11 -10.29
CA VAL A 80 10.33 12.57 -9.62
C VAL A 80 9.10 12.73 -10.50
N LYS A 81 8.21 11.75 -10.49
CA LYS A 81 6.86 11.86 -11.03
C LYS A 81 5.83 11.47 -9.98
N LEU A 82 5.09 12.47 -9.51
CA LEU A 82 3.97 12.28 -8.61
C LEU A 82 2.77 11.69 -9.35
N ARG A 83 2.17 10.66 -8.76
CA ARG A 83 1.02 9.92 -9.27
C ARG A 83 -0.03 9.89 -8.16
N LEU A 84 -1.12 10.64 -8.35
CA LEU A 84 -2.15 10.79 -7.33
C LEU A 84 -3.34 9.87 -7.60
N GLY A 85 -3.57 8.93 -6.68
CA GLY A 85 -4.82 8.19 -6.58
C GLY A 85 -5.90 8.99 -5.86
N ARG A 86 -7.15 8.54 -5.93
CA ARG A 86 -8.30 9.24 -5.35
C ARG A 86 -8.57 8.72 -3.94
N VAL A 87 -8.78 9.61 -2.99
CA VAL A 87 -9.24 9.25 -1.64
C VAL A 87 -10.77 9.35 -1.59
N ASP A 88 -11.44 8.32 -1.06
CA ASP A 88 -12.89 8.37 -0.87
C ASP A 88 -13.30 9.17 0.38
N GLY A 89 -14.61 9.42 0.54
CA GLY A 89 -15.13 10.20 1.66
C GLY A 89 -14.88 9.59 3.05
N GLY A 90 -14.44 8.32 3.12
CA GLY A 90 -14.04 7.65 4.36
C GLY A 90 -12.53 7.71 4.63
N GLY A 91 -11.76 8.46 3.82
CA GLY A 91 -10.31 8.55 3.97
C GLY A 91 -9.54 7.35 3.41
N ARG A 92 -10.19 6.41 2.72
CA ARG A 92 -9.52 5.27 2.11
C ARG A 92 -8.95 5.69 0.77
N GLN A 93 -7.65 5.50 0.59
CA GLN A 93 -7.01 5.63 -0.72
C GLN A 93 -7.56 4.53 -1.62
N LYS A 94 -8.14 4.90 -2.77
CA LYS A 94 -8.64 3.96 -3.77
C LYS A 94 -7.82 4.12 -5.05
N GLY A 95 -7.29 3.00 -5.51
CA GLY A 95 -6.65 2.89 -6.82
C GLY A 95 -5.22 3.43 -6.89
N VAL A 96 -4.57 3.73 -5.76
CA VAL A 96 -3.12 3.99 -5.74
C VAL A 96 -2.37 2.73 -6.16
N ASP A 97 -2.78 1.58 -5.63
CA ASP A 97 -2.13 0.27 -5.90
C ASP A 97 -2.38 -0.17 -7.35
N ALA A 98 -3.61 0.01 -7.84
CA ALA A 98 -3.93 -0.22 -9.25
C ALA A 98 -3.14 0.70 -10.21
N LEU A 99 -2.92 1.95 -9.81
CA LEU A 99 -2.11 2.90 -10.58
C LEU A 99 -0.64 2.47 -10.61
N MET A 100 -0.11 2.05 -9.46
CA MET A 100 1.26 1.55 -9.35
C MET A 100 1.47 0.26 -10.15
N ALA A 101 0.56 -0.72 -10.02
CA ALA A 101 0.57 -1.95 -10.79
C ALA A 101 0.52 -1.69 -12.30
N SER A 102 -0.37 -0.79 -12.74
CA SER A 102 -0.48 -0.42 -14.15
C SER A 102 0.81 0.22 -14.68
N ASP A 103 1.43 1.09 -13.91
CA ASP A 103 2.68 1.76 -14.31
C ASP A 103 3.87 0.78 -14.30
N LEU A 104 3.96 -0.13 -13.32
CA LEU A 104 4.96 -1.22 -13.29
C LEU A 104 4.91 -2.05 -14.57
N VAL A 105 3.73 -2.59 -14.89
CA VAL A 105 3.50 -3.41 -16.08
C VAL A 105 3.74 -2.61 -17.37
N GLY A 106 3.29 -1.35 -17.40
CA GLY A 106 3.49 -0.45 -18.53
C GLY A 106 4.97 -0.21 -18.84
N LEU A 107 5.79 0.09 -17.82
CA LEU A 107 7.22 0.31 -18.01
C LEU A 107 7.95 -0.96 -18.43
N ALA A 108 7.60 -2.11 -17.83
CA ALA A 108 8.19 -3.40 -18.17
C ALA A 108 7.87 -3.80 -19.62
N ARG A 109 6.60 -3.70 -20.06
CA ARG A 109 6.18 -4.03 -21.43
C ARG A 109 6.86 -3.15 -22.49
N ASN A 110 7.10 -1.88 -22.17
CA ASN A 110 7.82 -0.95 -23.03
C ASN A 110 9.35 -1.08 -22.93
N ARG A 111 9.86 -2.03 -22.13
CA ARG A 111 11.30 -2.23 -21.86
C ARG A 111 11.99 -0.93 -21.41
N ALA A 112 11.28 -0.12 -20.63
CA ALA A 112 11.79 1.17 -20.17
C ALA A 112 12.80 1.01 -19.01
N MET A 113 12.68 -0.10 -18.27
CA MET A 113 13.50 -0.50 -17.12
C MET A 113 13.77 -2.01 -17.18
N THR A 114 14.89 -2.42 -16.60
CA THR A 114 15.26 -3.84 -16.37
C THR A 114 15.21 -4.20 -14.89
N ASP A 115 15.25 -3.19 -14.01
CA ASP A 115 15.23 -3.36 -12.57
C ASP A 115 14.25 -2.35 -11.97
N CYS A 116 13.62 -2.72 -10.85
CA CYS A 116 12.87 -1.77 -10.06
C CYS A 116 13.09 -1.94 -8.57
N VAL A 117 13.15 -0.80 -7.86
CA VAL A 117 13.00 -0.77 -6.41
C VAL A 117 11.55 -0.50 -6.08
N LEU A 118 10.98 -1.33 -5.21
CA LEU A 118 9.59 -1.21 -4.76
C LEU A 118 9.56 -0.94 -3.25
N LEU A 119 9.12 0.26 -2.87
CA LEU A 119 8.94 0.66 -1.47
C LEU A 119 7.45 0.66 -1.15
N THR A 120 6.94 -0.46 -0.66
CA THR A 120 5.53 -0.68 -0.33
C THR A 120 5.37 -1.80 0.71
N GLY A 121 4.20 -1.87 1.34
CA GLY A 121 3.78 -2.98 2.20
C GLY A 121 2.67 -3.84 1.61
N ASP A 122 2.12 -3.46 0.45
CA ASP A 122 0.86 -4.00 -0.06
C ASP A 122 1.02 -5.31 -0.84
N ASP A 123 0.29 -6.34 -0.42
CA ASP A 123 0.23 -7.65 -1.11
C ASP A 123 -0.46 -7.56 -2.48
N GLU A 124 -1.29 -6.53 -2.73
CA GLU A 124 -2.00 -6.38 -4.00
C GLU A 124 -1.04 -6.22 -5.20
N LEU A 125 0.18 -5.74 -4.96
CA LEU A 125 1.20 -5.57 -5.99
C LEU A 125 1.90 -6.88 -6.37
N ARG A 126 1.70 -7.96 -5.62
CA ARG A 126 2.36 -9.26 -5.89
C ARG A 126 2.08 -9.79 -7.29
N LEU A 127 0.85 -9.65 -7.78
CA LEU A 127 0.51 -10.10 -9.14
C LEU A 127 1.22 -9.27 -10.22
N ALA A 128 1.40 -7.97 -10.00
CA ALA A 128 2.15 -7.11 -10.90
C ALA A 128 3.64 -7.44 -10.88
N VAL A 129 4.21 -7.74 -9.71
CA VAL A 129 5.60 -8.21 -9.56
C VAL A 129 5.83 -9.48 -10.36
N ALA A 130 4.98 -10.49 -10.19
CA ALA A 130 5.07 -11.73 -10.95
C ALA A 130 4.98 -11.48 -12.46
N GLU A 131 4.09 -10.58 -12.90
CA GLU A 131 3.94 -10.24 -14.33
C GLU A 131 5.19 -9.57 -14.91
N ILE A 132 5.79 -8.58 -14.23
CA ILE A 132 6.98 -7.88 -14.75
C ILE A 132 8.22 -8.76 -14.74
N GLN A 133 8.32 -9.74 -13.83
CA GLN A 133 9.39 -10.73 -13.83
C GLN A 133 9.32 -11.64 -15.06
N GLN A 134 8.12 -11.98 -15.56
CA GLN A 134 7.98 -12.69 -16.85
C GLN A 134 8.49 -11.88 -18.04
N LEU A 135 8.63 -10.56 -17.89
CA LEU A 135 9.19 -9.64 -18.89
C LEU A 135 10.68 -9.39 -18.67
N GLY A 136 11.31 -10.08 -17.72
CA GLY A 136 12.74 -9.98 -17.42
C GLY A 136 13.10 -8.86 -16.45
N VAL A 137 12.13 -8.24 -15.75
CA VAL A 137 12.42 -7.21 -14.76
C VAL A 137 12.79 -7.83 -13.41
N ARG A 138 13.90 -7.37 -12.83
CA ARG A 138 14.35 -7.71 -11.47
C ARG A 138 13.71 -6.78 -10.44
N VAL A 139 13.25 -7.32 -9.32
CA VAL A 139 12.52 -6.57 -8.29
C VAL A 139 13.26 -6.57 -6.96
N HIS A 140 13.67 -5.38 -6.53
CA HIS A 140 14.28 -5.13 -5.22
C HIS A 140 13.23 -4.53 -4.28
N LEU A 141 12.70 -5.33 -3.36
CA LEU A 141 11.71 -4.88 -2.40
C LEU A 141 12.40 -4.18 -1.23
N LEU A 142 11.96 -2.98 -0.90
CA LEU A 142 12.49 -2.17 0.20
C LEU A 142 11.43 -1.99 1.26
N ALA A 143 11.73 -2.43 2.48
CA ALA A 143 10.88 -2.35 3.65
C ALA A 143 11.35 -1.28 4.63
N VAL A 144 10.44 -0.75 5.44
CA VAL A 144 10.79 -0.11 6.71
C VAL A 144 10.74 -1.17 7.82
N ALA A 145 11.82 -1.29 8.57
CA ALA A 145 12.02 -2.35 9.55
C ALA A 145 10.99 -2.29 10.70
N PRO A 146 10.59 -3.45 11.27
CA PRO A 146 10.91 -4.80 10.78
C PRO A 146 10.02 -5.24 9.62
N ALA A 147 10.60 -5.74 8.52
CA ALA A 147 9.84 -6.12 7.33
C ALA A 147 8.74 -7.17 7.56
N PRO A 148 8.91 -8.21 8.41
CA PRO A 148 7.86 -9.20 8.64
C PRO A 148 6.55 -8.62 9.17
N ARG A 149 6.60 -7.44 9.80
CA ARG A 149 5.42 -6.72 10.30
C ARG A 149 4.88 -5.73 9.28
N SER A 150 5.76 -5.06 8.53
CA SER A 150 5.38 -3.97 7.65
C SER A 150 5.05 -4.44 6.23
N GLN A 151 5.51 -5.61 5.81
CA GLN A 151 5.32 -6.13 4.46
C GLN A 151 4.74 -7.55 4.44
N SER A 152 3.90 -7.83 3.44
CA SER A 152 3.40 -9.16 3.16
C SER A 152 4.54 -10.18 3.01
N ARG A 153 4.36 -11.36 3.63
CA ARG A 153 5.27 -12.50 3.43
C ARG A 153 5.28 -12.96 1.97
N LEU A 154 4.13 -12.98 1.29
CA LEU A 154 4.04 -13.47 -0.07
C LEU A 154 4.72 -12.51 -1.05
N LEU A 155 4.54 -11.20 -0.87
CA LEU A 155 5.26 -10.20 -1.66
C LEU A 155 6.79 -10.33 -1.48
N ARG A 156 7.26 -10.50 -0.23
CA ARG A 156 8.68 -10.72 0.06
C ARG A 156 9.25 -11.99 -0.61
N GLN A 157 8.43 -13.04 -0.75
CA GLN A 157 8.83 -14.27 -1.42
C GLN A 157 8.86 -14.15 -2.95
N GLU A 158 8.05 -13.25 -3.51
CA GLU A 158 8.01 -13.00 -4.95
C GLU A 158 9.19 -12.14 -5.43
N ALA A 159 9.65 -11.20 -4.60
CA ALA A 159 10.74 -10.29 -4.95
C ALA A 159 12.10 -11.01 -5.10
N ASP A 160 12.97 -10.52 -6.01
CA ASP A 160 14.31 -11.06 -6.22
C ASP A 160 15.26 -10.77 -5.04
N SER A 161 15.03 -9.67 -4.33
CA SER A 161 15.77 -9.30 -3.12
C SER A 161 14.89 -8.46 -2.19
N VAL A 162 15.17 -8.54 -0.89
CA VAL A 162 14.47 -7.80 0.15
C VAL A 162 15.48 -7.05 1.01
N HIS A 163 15.25 -5.76 1.19
CA HIS A 163 16.09 -4.86 1.97
C HIS A 163 15.27 -4.18 3.05
N GLU A 164 15.89 -3.83 4.17
CA GLU A 164 15.23 -3.15 5.28
C GLU A 164 15.93 -1.84 5.63
N TRP A 165 15.14 -0.78 5.78
CA TRP A 165 15.55 0.49 6.33
C TRP A 165 15.10 0.63 7.78
N SER A 166 16.05 0.96 8.63
CA SER A 166 15.82 1.35 10.01
C SER A 166 15.54 2.85 10.13
N ALA A 167 15.27 3.33 11.34
CA ALA A 167 15.18 4.76 11.63
C ALA A 167 16.41 5.57 11.16
N LYS A 168 17.61 4.94 11.11
CA LYS A 168 18.86 5.59 10.69
C LYS A 168 18.92 5.86 9.19
N ASP A 169 18.17 5.10 8.39
CA ASP A 169 18.16 5.22 6.94
C ASP A 169 17.11 6.25 6.47
N LEU A 170 16.15 6.56 7.35
CA LEU A 170 15.07 7.53 7.13
C LEU A 170 15.47 8.97 7.47
N VAL A 171 16.71 9.36 7.19
CA VAL A 171 17.26 10.71 7.48
C VAL A 171 16.47 11.84 6.83
N PHE A 172 15.71 11.52 5.78
CA PHE A 172 14.84 12.44 5.05
C PHE A 172 13.45 12.61 5.70
N MET A 173 13.21 11.99 6.86
CA MET A 173 11.95 12.09 7.61
C MET A 173 12.22 12.49 9.06
N SER A 174 11.32 13.31 9.61
CA SER A 174 11.27 13.60 11.04
C SER A 174 9.84 13.64 11.54
N CYS A 175 9.65 13.39 12.83
CA CYS A 175 8.35 13.46 13.49
C CYS A 175 8.30 14.69 14.39
N ARG A 176 7.24 15.49 14.28
CA ARG A 176 6.99 16.55 15.25
C ARG A 176 6.57 15.90 16.57
N SER A 177 7.22 16.28 17.65
CA SER A 177 6.72 15.96 18.99
C SER A 177 5.29 16.50 19.10
N PRO A 178 4.34 15.76 19.70
CA PRO A 178 3.10 16.39 20.11
C PRO A 178 3.51 17.51 21.07
N ASP A 179 3.23 18.76 20.71
CA ASP A 179 3.62 19.90 21.52
C ASP A 179 3.21 19.67 22.98
N SER A 180 4.14 19.89 23.90
CA SER A 180 3.83 20.08 25.32
C SER A 180 3.25 21.49 25.56
N SER A 181 2.66 22.13 24.55
CA SER A 181 1.97 23.41 24.65
C SER A 181 0.55 23.20 25.17
N GLY A 182 0.48 22.96 26.47
CA GLY A 182 -0.76 22.87 27.23
C GLY A 182 -0.54 22.86 28.74
N ARG A 183 0.66 23.17 29.25
CA ARG A 183 0.79 23.62 30.65
C ARG A 183 0.35 25.08 30.70
N GLY A 184 -0.96 25.28 30.78
CA GLY A 184 -1.51 26.48 31.37
C GLY A 184 -0.93 26.60 32.78
N TRP A 185 0.04 27.49 32.92
CA TRP A 185 0.51 27.95 34.22
C TRP A 185 -0.63 28.74 34.86
N THR A 186 -1.46 28.08 35.67
CA THR A 186 -2.37 28.77 36.59
C THR A 186 -1.65 28.94 37.92
N GLY A 187 -0.74 29.91 37.97
CA GLY A 187 -0.30 30.50 39.24
C GLY A 187 -1.35 31.52 39.68
N GLY A 188 -2.03 31.27 40.80
CA GLY A 188 -3.01 32.21 41.37
C GLY A 188 -3.98 31.62 42.39
N GLU A 189 -3.45 31.24 43.55
CA GLU A 189 -3.99 31.25 44.93
C GLU A 189 -5.37 30.64 45.35
N PRO A 190 -5.49 30.24 46.64
CA PRO A 190 -6.55 29.39 47.16
C PRO A 190 -7.63 30.15 47.94
N GLY A 191 -8.90 29.76 47.76
CA GLY A 191 -9.94 30.08 48.75
C GLY A 191 -11.35 30.19 48.18
N ALA A 192 -12.16 29.16 48.37
CA ALA A 192 -13.54 29.30 48.86
C ALA A 192 -14.18 27.92 49.08
N ARG A 193 -14.80 27.78 50.24
CA ARG A 193 -15.44 26.57 50.76
C ARG A 193 -16.84 26.37 50.18
N ARG A 194 -17.17 25.07 50.03
CA ARG A 194 -18.47 24.41 50.34
C ARG A 194 -19.68 24.78 49.46
N ARG A 195 -20.25 23.77 48.80
CA ARG A 195 -21.52 23.14 49.26
C ARG A 195 -21.77 21.81 48.55
N GLU A 196 -21.94 20.78 49.38
CA GLU A 196 -22.58 19.51 49.05
C GLU A 196 -24.04 19.73 48.67
N THR A 197 -24.51 19.02 47.65
CA THR A 197 -25.88 18.53 47.59
C THR A 197 -25.88 17.09 47.08
N ARG A 198 -26.35 16.22 47.96
CA ARG A 198 -26.72 14.81 47.75
C ARG A 198 -27.92 14.70 46.80
N GLY A 199 -28.00 13.56 46.10
CA GLY A 199 -29.22 13.02 45.48
C GLY A 199 -28.87 11.89 44.50
N MET A 200 -28.67 10.66 44.99
CA MET A 200 -29.64 9.55 44.94
C MET A 200 -29.80 8.87 43.56
N SER A 201 -29.09 7.74 43.44
CA SER A 201 -29.44 6.45 42.81
C SER A 201 -30.84 6.30 42.21
N LEU A 202 -30.93 5.62 41.05
CA LEU A 202 -31.75 4.40 40.86
C LEU A 202 -31.39 3.66 39.56
N ARG A 203 -31.80 2.38 39.52
CA ARG A 203 -31.31 1.26 38.73
C ARG A 203 -32.03 1.07 37.38
N SER A 204 -31.30 0.39 36.48
CA SER A 204 -31.65 -0.71 35.57
C SER A 204 -32.81 -0.66 34.55
N ASP A 205 -32.48 -1.32 33.43
CA ASP A 205 -33.31 -2.08 32.49
C ASP A 205 -33.97 -1.38 31.30
N GLY A 206 -33.70 -1.94 30.11
CA GLY A 206 -34.51 -1.73 28.90
C GLY A 206 -33.73 -1.75 27.58
N LEU A 207 -33.25 -2.92 27.14
CA LEU A 207 -32.98 -3.18 25.72
C LEU A 207 -34.29 -3.63 25.04
N PRO A 208 -34.55 -3.18 23.81
CA PRO A 208 -34.85 -4.18 22.78
C PRO A 208 -34.25 -3.83 21.40
N GLY A 209 -34.09 -4.87 20.57
CA GLY A 209 -34.18 -4.72 19.11
C GLY A 209 -32.98 -5.19 18.32
N GLU A 210 -33.02 -6.45 17.92
CA GLU A 210 -32.25 -7.06 16.83
C GLU A 210 -32.38 -6.29 15.50
N CYS A 211 -31.40 -6.44 14.59
CA CYS A 211 -31.60 -7.06 13.26
C CYS A 211 -30.46 -6.80 12.26
N VAL A 212 -29.91 -7.91 11.76
CA VAL A 212 -29.58 -8.21 10.34
C VAL A 212 -28.25 -7.71 9.76
N GLY A 213 -27.25 -8.59 9.92
CA GLY A 213 -26.58 -9.35 8.85
C GLY A 213 -26.61 -8.87 7.40
N GLY A 214 -25.41 -8.90 6.79
CA GLY A 214 -25.22 -9.24 5.37
C GLY A 214 -25.18 -8.07 4.41
N ARG A 215 -23.96 -7.60 4.05
CA ARG A 215 -23.70 -6.92 2.77
C ARG A 215 -22.20 -6.73 2.43
N THR A 216 -21.33 -7.69 2.77
CA THR A 216 -19.90 -7.66 2.37
C THR A 216 -19.56 -8.58 1.19
N ALA A 217 -20.50 -9.41 0.72
CA ALA A 217 -20.28 -10.32 -0.41
C ALA A 217 -20.36 -9.62 -1.79
N GLY A 218 -21.26 -8.65 -1.97
CA GLY A 218 -21.56 -8.08 -3.29
C GLY A 218 -20.42 -7.25 -3.91
N VAL A 219 -19.61 -6.56 -3.10
CA VAL A 219 -18.52 -5.70 -3.62
C VAL A 219 -17.31 -6.52 -4.07
N ARG A 220 -17.10 -7.73 -3.51
CA ARG A 220 -16.02 -8.64 -3.93
C ARG A 220 -16.34 -9.35 -5.26
N GLU A 221 -17.62 -9.58 -5.55
CA GLU A 221 -18.10 -10.23 -6.78
C GLU A 221 -17.89 -9.33 -8.01
N VAL A 222 -18.25 -8.04 -7.89
CA VAL A 222 -18.23 -7.08 -9.01
C VAL A 222 -16.81 -6.81 -9.51
N THR A 223 -15.83 -6.70 -8.60
CA THR A 223 -14.41 -6.49 -8.97
C THR A 223 -13.81 -7.72 -9.65
N ARG A 224 -14.17 -8.93 -9.19
CA ARG A 224 -13.73 -10.19 -9.79
C ARG A 224 -14.33 -10.40 -11.18
N GLN A 225 -15.59 -10.00 -11.38
CA GLN A 225 -16.28 -10.10 -12.68
C GLN A 225 -15.73 -9.09 -13.71
N ALA A 226 -15.34 -7.89 -13.29
CA ALA A 226 -14.71 -6.89 -14.14
C ALA A 226 -13.32 -7.34 -14.63
N LEU A 227 -12.48 -7.82 -13.70
CA LEU A 227 -11.16 -8.38 -14.03
C LEU A 227 -11.26 -9.58 -14.98
N ARG A 228 -12.22 -10.48 -14.74
CA ARG A 228 -12.45 -11.65 -15.61
C ARG A 228 -12.85 -11.24 -17.04
N ARG A 229 -13.67 -10.20 -17.21
CA ARG A 229 -14.07 -9.70 -18.54
C ARG A 229 -12.89 -9.08 -19.29
N VAL A 230 -12.03 -8.33 -18.60
CA VAL A 230 -10.82 -7.76 -19.21
C VAL A 230 -9.87 -8.87 -19.65
N LEU A 231 -9.64 -9.87 -18.80
CA LEU A 231 -8.76 -10.99 -19.11
C LEU A 231 -9.27 -11.87 -20.26
N ILE A 232 -10.58 -12.14 -20.31
CA ILE A 232 -11.19 -12.88 -21.43
C ILE A 232 -11.03 -12.12 -22.75
N ARG A 233 -11.22 -10.80 -22.73
CA ARG A 233 -11.09 -9.95 -23.92
C ARG A 233 -9.64 -9.90 -24.43
N GLU A 234 -8.67 -9.76 -23.53
CA GLU A 234 -7.24 -9.81 -23.86
C GLU A 234 -6.82 -11.18 -24.41
N PHE A 235 -7.30 -12.27 -23.80
CA PHE A 235 -6.99 -13.63 -24.25
C PHE A 235 -7.56 -13.92 -25.65
N ALA A 236 -8.81 -13.54 -25.90
CA ALA A 236 -9.44 -13.71 -27.21
C ALA A 236 -8.76 -12.86 -28.30
N ALA A 237 -8.32 -11.64 -27.96
CA ALA A 237 -7.58 -10.78 -28.87
C ALA A 237 -6.21 -11.33 -29.27
N ARG A 238 -5.52 -12.06 -28.38
CA ARG A 238 -4.20 -12.65 -28.65
C ARG A 238 -4.25 -14.01 -29.32
N THR A 239 -5.29 -14.81 -29.08
CA THR A 239 -5.33 -16.22 -29.50
C THR A 239 -6.41 -16.52 -30.55
N GLY A 240 -7.32 -15.59 -30.81
CA GLY A 240 -8.49 -15.81 -31.68
C GLY A 240 -9.49 -16.81 -31.12
N ARG A 241 -9.33 -17.26 -29.85
CA ARG A 241 -10.18 -18.28 -29.21
C ARG A 241 -10.82 -17.73 -27.95
N HIS A 242 -12.11 -18.02 -27.77
CA HIS A 242 -12.80 -17.71 -26.52
C HIS A 242 -12.47 -18.80 -25.47
N PRO A 243 -12.09 -18.46 -24.23
CA PRO A 243 -11.83 -19.45 -23.20
C PRO A 243 -13.14 -20.19 -22.87
N ARG A 244 -13.12 -21.53 -23.00
CA ARG A 244 -14.22 -22.40 -22.54
C ARG A 244 -14.25 -22.34 -21.01
N LEU A 245 -15.39 -21.99 -20.45
CA LEU A 245 -15.64 -21.96 -19.02
C LEU A 245 -15.47 -23.38 -18.45
N LEU A 246 -14.40 -23.64 -17.69
CA LEU A 246 -14.35 -24.79 -16.79
C LEU A 246 -15.33 -24.53 -15.64
N ALA A 247 -16.55 -25.05 -15.81
CA ALA A 247 -17.52 -25.24 -14.74
C ALA A 247 -17.71 -26.76 -14.58
N HIS A 248 -17.69 -27.21 -13.32
CA HIS A 248 -17.89 -28.58 -12.83
C HIS A 248 -16.72 -29.57 -12.97
N ALA A 249 -16.08 -29.86 -11.83
CA ALA A 249 -15.65 -31.21 -11.47
C ALA A 249 -15.46 -31.28 -9.95
N GLY A 250 -16.57 -31.45 -9.24
CA GLY A 250 -16.64 -31.91 -7.86
C GLY A 250 -17.74 -32.96 -7.80
N GLU A 251 -17.32 -34.20 -7.55
CA GLU A 251 -18.07 -35.38 -7.09
C GLU A 251 -18.84 -36.25 -8.10
N CYS A 252 -18.31 -37.49 -8.19
CA CYS A 252 -19.01 -38.78 -8.22
C CYS A 252 -19.81 -39.21 -9.45
N GLU A 253 -19.18 -40.01 -10.31
CA GLU A 253 -19.78 -41.25 -10.82
C GLU A 253 -18.76 -42.38 -10.74
N GLY A 254 -19.01 -43.35 -9.87
CA GLY A 254 -18.49 -44.68 -10.06
C GLY A 254 -19.34 -45.39 -11.11
N LEU A 255 -18.71 -46.17 -11.98
CA LEU A 255 -19.21 -47.43 -12.53
C LEU A 255 -18.13 -48.05 -13.43
N HIS A 256 -17.79 -49.29 -13.07
CA HIS A 256 -17.24 -50.41 -13.84
C HIS A 256 -16.33 -50.16 -15.07
N SER A 257 -15.09 -50.65 -14.96
CA SER A 257 -14.39 -51.23 -16.09
C SER A 257 -14.17 -52.72 -15.82
N GLU A 258 -14.85 -53.52 -16.63
CA GLU A 258 -14.64 -54.93 -16.83
C GLU A 258 -13.20 -55.20 -17.27
N ARG A 259 -12.62 -56.29 -16.75
CA ARG A 259 -11.42 -56.91 -17.31
C ARG A 259 -11.88 -57.78 -18.48
N GLY A 260 -11.60 -57.34 -19.71
CA GLY A 260 -11.60 -58.21 -20.87
C GLY A 260 -10.35 -59.09 -20.84
N GLY A 261 -10.57 -60.40 -20.78
CA GLY A 261 -9.57 -61.38 -21.18
C GLY A 261 -9.69 -61.66 -22.67
N VAL A 262 -8.55 -61.73 -23.35
CA VAL A 262 -8.17 -62.75 -24.35
C VAL A 262 -6.67 -62.95 -24.19
#